data_AF-A0A451AKM6-F1
#
_entry.id   AF-A0A451AKM6-F1
#
_cell.length_a   1.000
_cell.length_b   1.000
_cell.length_c   1.000
_cell.angle_alpha   90.00
_cell.angle_beta   90.00
_cell.angle_gamma   90.00
#
_symmetry.space_group_name_H-M   'P 1'
#
loop_
_entity.id
_entity.type
_entity.pdbx_description
1 polymer ?
#
loop_
_entity_poly.entity_id
_entity_poly.type
_entity_poly.pdbx_seq_one_letter_code
_entity_poly.pdbx_strand_id
1 'polypeptide(L)'
;MVANRFITNEMMDTGLEKSPTSLRRQLLDSVTNPKLKKRIDQLYRPNAKIGTGSTADAIRHERRTGELLSSKGHTQKGIEMRNALRKDLQSGRLNDADSVVARQILEDLEDALSDK
;
A
#
# COMPACT_ATOMS: atom_id res chain seq x y z
N MET A 1 9.99 -9.62 -21.36
CA MET A 1 9.21 -8.45 -20.87
C MET A 1 8.35 -8.96 -19.73
N VAL A 2 8.77 -8.74 -18.48
CA VAL A 2 8.03 -9.25 -17.32
C VAL A 2 6.89 -8.27 -17.05
N ALA A 3 5.66 -8.66 -17.36
CA ALA A 3 4.49 -7.89 -16.99
C ALA A 3 4.44 -7.82 -15.46
N ASN A 4 4.74 -6.64 -14.91
CA ASN A 4 4.48 -6.34 -13.52
C ASN A 4 2.96 -6.27 -13.38
N ARG A 5 2.35 -7.43 -13.14
CA ARG A 5 0.91 -7.67 -13.14
C ARG A 5 0.36 -7.04 -11.85
N PHE A 6 0.19 -5.72 -11.87
CA PHE A 6 -0.73 -5.04 -10.96
C PHE A 6 -2.04 -5.82 -11.01
N ILE A 7 -2.38 -6.40 -9.87
CA ILE A 7 -3.60 -7.14 -9.52
C ILE A 7 -4.62 -7.06 -10.66
N THR A 8 -4.65 -8.11 -11.49
CA THR A 8 -5.49 -8.14 -12.69
C THR A 8 -6.95 -8.02 -12.33
N ASN A 9 -7.66 -7.33 -13.21
CA ASN A 9 -9.10 -7.26 -13.41
C ASN A 9 -9.84 -8.63 -13.51
N GLU A 10 -9.21 -9.75 -13.18
CA GLU A 10 -9.79 -11.11 -13.28
C GLU A 10 -10.73 -11.45 -12.13
N MET A 11 -10.86 -10.61 -11.11
CA MET A 11 -11.83 -10.79 -10.00
C MET A 11 -13.18 -10.08 -10.22
N MET A 12 -13.43 -9.52 -11.42
CA MET A 12 -14.66 -8.76 -11.73
C MET A 12 -15.80 -9.59 -12.35
N ASP A 13 -15.64 -10.90 -12.62
CA ASP A 13 -16.58 -11.69 -13.47
C ASP A 13 -17.43 -12.77 -12.75
N THR A 14 -17.55 -12.74 -11.42
CA THR A 14 -18.48 -13.67 -10.73
C THR A 14 -19.61 -12.90 -10.09
N GLY A 15 -20.78 -12.94 -10.74
CA GLY A 15 -22.01 -12.20 -10.41
C GLY A 15 -22.53 -12.36 -8.97
N LEU A 16 -21.96 -11.61 -8.05
CA LEU A 16 -22.55 -11.26 -6.76
C LEU A 16 -22.11 -9.82 -6.43
N GLU A 17 -22.99 -8.84 -6.59
CA GLU A 17 -22.72 -7.43 -6.31
C GLU A 17 -22.31 -7.23 -4.83
N LYS A 18 -21.00 -7.25 -4.57
CA LYS A 18 -20.41 -6.56 -3.44
C LYS A 18 -19.79 -5.29 -4.01
N SER A 19 -20.18 -4.14 -3.47
CA SER A 19 -19.51 -2.83 -3.66
C SER A 19 -18.03 -3.02 -3.98
N PRO A 20 -17.44 -2.32 -4.97
CA PRO A 20 -16.03 -2.49 -5.33
C PRO A 20 -15.20 -2.45 -4.05
N THR A 21 -14.68 -3.62 -3.66
CA THR A 21 -14.03 -3.77 -2.36
C THR A 21 -12.75 -2.97 -2.44
N SER A 22 -12.61 -1.94 -1.59
CA SER A 22 -11.43 -1.06 -1.63
C SER A 22 -10.14 -1.86 -1.50
N LEU A 23 -9.07 -1.44 -2.18
CA LEU A 23 -7.76 -2.12 -2.11
C LEU A 23 -7.32 -2.34 -0.65
N ARG A 24 -7.59 -1.36 0.23
CA ARG A 24 -7.41 -1.49 1.69
C ARG A 24 -8.02 -2.78 2.22
N ARG A 25 -9.29 -3.05 1.92
CA ARG A 25 -10.02 -4.21 2.44
C ARG A 25 -9.46 -5.50 1.86
N GLN A 26 -9.16 -5.54 0.56
CA GLN A 26 -8.53 -6.70 -0.06
C GLN A 26 -7.20 -7.04 0.62
N LEU A 27 -6.35 -6.03 0.86
CA LEU A 27 -5.08 -6.21 1.57
C LEU A 27 -5.28 -6.69 3.01
N LEU A 28 -6.21 -6.08 3.76
CA LEU A 28 -6.51 -6.48 5.14
C LEU A 28 -7.04 -7.92 5.26
N ASP A 29 -7.83 -8.35 4.27
CA ASP A 29 -8.39 -9.70 4.21
C ASP A 29 -7.32 -10.73 3.75
N SER A 30 -6.32 -10.30 2.98
CA SER A 30 -5.23 -11.15 2.46
C SER A 30 -4.12 -11.47 3.46
N VAL A 31 -3.99 -10.70 4.54
CA VAL A 31 -2.92 -10.90 5.54
C VAL A 31 -3.45 -11.45 6.85
N THR A 32 -2.59 -12.11 7.60
CA THR A 32 -2.92 -12.68 8.92
C THR A 32 -2.22 -11.96 10.06
N ASN A 33 -1.00 -11.48 9.86
CA ASN A 33 -0.22 -10.84 10.91
C ASN A 33 -0.87 -9.52 11.38
N PRO A 34 -1.21 -9.39 12.68
CA PRO A 34 -1.94 -8.22 13.19
C PRO A 34 -1.12 -6.93 13.11
N LYS A 35 0.21 -7.02 13.22
CA LYS A 35 1.10 -5.86 13.08
C LYS A 35 1.11 -5.38 11.63
N LEU A 36 1.16 -6.29 10.66
CA LEU A 36 1.07 -5.95 9.24
C LEU A 36 -0.31 -5.35 8.90
N LYS A 37 -1.40 -5.91 9.43
CA LYS A 37 -2.76 -5.32 9.29
C LYS A 37 -2.78 -3.86 9.74
N LYS A 38 -2.23 -3.56 10.92
CA LYS A 38 -2.16 -2.19 11.44
C LYS A 38 -1.38 -1.25 10.52
N ARG A 39 -0.33 -1.73 9.85
CA ARG A 39 0.42 -0.93 8.87
C ARG A 39 -0.38 -0.65 7.61
N ILE A 40 -1.03 -1.67 7.06
CA ILE A 40 -1.95 -1.54 5.91
C ILE A 40 -3.05 -0.53 6.26
N ASP A 41 -3.62 -0.64 7.45
CA ASP A 41 -4.63 0.28 7.95
C ASP A 41 -4.14 1.75 8.00
N GLN A 42 -2.88 1.96 8.35
CA GLN A 42 -2.29 3.31 8.35
C GLN A 42 -1.91 3.80 6.95
N LEU A 43 -1.54 2.90 6.05
CA LEU A 43 -1.05 3.22 4.72
C LEU A 43 -2.17 3.53 3.73
N TYR A 44 -3.31 2.83 3.82
CA TYR A 44 -4.40 2.93 2.86
C TYR A 44 -5.62 3.58 3.51
N ARG A 45 -5.96 4.82 3.18
CA ARG A 45 -7.06 5.55 3.83
C ARG A 45 -8.43 5.09 3.30
N PRO A 46 -9.48 4.94 4.15
CA PRO A 46 -10.79 4.48 3.71
C PRO A 46 -11.52 5.46 2.77
N ASN A 47 -11.30 6.76 2.91
CA ASN A 47 -11.98 7.81 2.14
C ASN A 47 -11.00 8.63 1.30
N ALA A 48 -10.01 7.97 0.70
CA ALA A 48 -9.03 8.67 -0.11
C ALA A 48 -9.66 9.22 -1.40
N LYS A 49 -9.22 10.42 -1.80
CA LYS A 49 -9.68 11.09 -3.03
C LYS A 49 -8.77 10.86 -4.23
N ILE A 50 -7.58 10.30 -4.00
CA ILE A 50 -6.51 10.19 -5.01
C ILE A 50 -6.02 8.74 -5.05
N GLY A 51 -5.92 8.20 -6.27
CA GLY A 51 -5.36 6.88 -6.55
C GLY A 51 -6.06 5.75 -5.78
N THR A 52 -5.27 4.83 -5.26
CA THR A 52 -5.70 3.70 -4.43
C THR A 52 -5.96 4.08 -2.97
N GLY A 53 -5.67 5.34 -2.61
CA GLY A 53 -5.67 5.82 -1.25
C GLY A 53 -4.47 5.43 -0.40
N SER A 54 -3.43 4.91 -1.03
CA SER A 54 -2.15 4.61 -0.40
C SER A 54 -1.38 5.88 -0.03
N THR A 55 -0.48 5.76 0.93
CA THR A 55 0.49 6.81 1.26
C THR A 55 1.48 7.02 0.11
N ALA A 56 1.78 5.98 -0.69
CA ALA A 56 2.62 6.08 -1.87
C ALA A 56 1.99 6.99 -2.94
N ASP A 57 0.70 6.82 -3.23
CA ASP A 57 -0.04 7.68 -4.17
C ASP A 57 -0.11 9.13 -3.71
N ALA A 58 -0.29 9.34 -2.40
CA ALA A 58 -0.22 10.67 -1.81
C ALA A 58 1.16 11.32 -2.03
N ILE A 59 2.25 10.59 -1.78
CA ILE A 59 3.62 11.09 -2.00
C ILE A 59 3.84 11.44 -3.48
N ARG A 60 3.45 10.56 -4.41
CA ARG A 60 3.57 10.83 -5.85
C ARG A 60 2.79 12.07 -6.27
N HIS A 61 1.58 12.25 -5.73
CA HIS A 61 0.77 13.44 -5.99
C HIS A 61 1.43 14.72 -5.48
N GLU A 62 1.83 14.73 -4.21
CA GLU A 62 2.46 15.89 -3.57
C GLU A 62 3.75 16.30 -4.28
N ARG A 63 4.57 15.32 -4.71
CA ARG A 63 5.79 15.57 -5.48
C ARG A 63 5.53 16.14 -6.87
N ARG A 64 4.52 15.60 -7.58
CA ARG A 64 4.19 16.02 -8.95
C ARG A 64 3.58 17.42 -9.00
N THR A 65 2.74 17.74 -8.02
CA THR A 65 1.90 18.95 -8.04
C THR A 65 2.45 20.07 -7.16
N GLY A 66 3.28 19.74 -6.17
CA GLY A 66 3.65 20.66 -5.09
C GLY A 66 2.51 20.89 -4.08
N GLU A 67 1.33 20.31 -4.28
CA GLU A 67 0.18 20.45 -3.39
C GLU A 67 0.24 19.40 -2.27
N LEU A 68 0.43 19.85 -1.03
CA LEU A 68 0.43 18.98 0.13
C LEU A 68 -1.00 18.56 0.52
N LEU A 69 -1.24 17.26 0.63
CA LEU A 69 -2.54 16.68 1.03
C LEU A 69 -2.71 16.63 2.56
N SER A 70 -1.70 17.07 3.29
CA SER A 70 -1.73 17.26 4.74
C SER A 70 -0.72 18.33 5.15
N SER A 71 -0.87 18.91 6.35
CA SER A 71 -0.01 20.02 6.83
C SER A 71 1.49 19.73 6.82
N LYS A 72 1.90 18.45 6.94
CA LYS A 72 3.30 18.03 6.93
C LYS A 72 3.71 17.27 5.66
N GLY A 73 2.79 17.07 4.72
CA GLY A 73 2.94 16.12 3.63
C GLY A 73 3.03 14.65 4.08
N HIS A 74 3.22 13.76 3.12
CA HIS A 74 3.21 12.31 3.32
C HIS A 74 4.60 11.66 3.24
N THR A 75 5.63 12.39 2.80
CA THR A 75 7.02 11.86 2.64
C THR A 75 7.59 11.29 3.93
N GLN A 76 7.52 12.05 5.04
CA GLN A 76 8.07 11.62 6.33
C GLN A 76 7.38 10.34 6.83
N LYS A 77 6.05 10.28 6.74
CA LYS A 77 5.27 9.09 7.07
C LYS A 77 5.65 7.89 6.19
N GLY A 78 5.88 8.13 4.89
CA GLY A 78 6.35 7.10 3.97
C GLY A 78 7.70 6.50 4.39
N ILE A 79 8.66 7.35 4.74
CA ILE A 79 9.99 6.94 5.22
C ILE A 79 9.90 6.09 6.48
N GLU A 80 9.10 6.52 7.45
CA GLU A 80 8.86 5.78 8.69
C GLU A 80 8.27 4.41 8.41
N MET A 81 7.27 4.33 7.53
CA MET A 81 6.61 3.06 7.24
C MET A 81 7.49 2.12 6.43
N ARG A 82 8.25 2.62 5.45
CA ARG A 82 9.27 1.86 4.72
C ARG A 82 10.24 1.19 5.69
N ASN A 83 10.80 1.95 6.62
CA ASN A 83 11.75 1.43 7.61
C ASN A 83 11.10 0.36 8.50
N ALA A 84 9.83 0.54 8.84
CA ALA A 84 9.11 -0.37 9.71
C ALA A 84 8.67 -1.67 9.00
N LEU A 85 8.35 -1.62 7.70
CA LEU A 85 8.12 -2.80 6.86
C LEU A 85 9.40 -3.61 6.65
N ARG A 86 10.53 -2.95 6.38
CA ARG A 86 11.85 -3.62 6.31
C ARG A 86 12.16 -4.40 7.59
N LYS A 87 11.92 -3.77 8.76
CA LYS A 87 12.11 -4.44 10.07
C LYS A 87 11.19 -5.64 10.25
N ASP A 88 9.94 -5.56 9.80
CA ASP A 88 9.00 -6.67 9.92
C ASP A 88 9.41 -7.85 9.03
N LEU A 89 9.81 -7.60 7.78
CA LEU A 89 10.34 -8.60 6.86
C LEU A 89 11.61 -9.27 7.40
N GLN A 90 12.53 -8.49 7.97
CA GLN A 90 13.77 -9.00 8.56
C GLN A 90 13.54 -9.78 9.87
N SER A 91 12.39 -9.63 10.51
CA SER A 91 12.15 -10.22 11.83
C SER A 91 11.89 -11.73 11.79
N GLY A 92 11.62 -12.32 10.62
CA GLY A 92 11.24 -13.72 10.48
C GLY A 92 9.86 -14.06 11.06
N ARG A 93 9.04 -13.06 11.43
CA ARG A 93 7.72 -13.25 12.07
C ARG A 93 6.54 -13.25 11.09
N LEU A 94 6.77 -12.90 9.83
CA LEU A 94 5.76 -12.95 8.79
C LEU A 94 5.78 -14.34 8.15
N ASN A 95 4.60 -14.90 7.86
CA ASN A 95 4.53 -16.08 7.00
C ASN A 95 4.79 -15.68 5.53
N ASP A 96 4.85 -16.67 4.64
CA ASP A 96 5.19 -16.42 3.23
C ASP A 96 4.19 -15.48 2.54
N ALA A 97 2.89 -15.68 2.78
CA ALA A 97 1.83 -14.86 2.21
C ALA A 97 1.92 -13.39 2.68
N ASP A 98 2.03 -13.17 4.00
CA ASP A 98 2.19 -11.85 4.60
C ASP A 98 3.48 -11.17 4.12
N SER A 99 4.56 -11.94 3.92
CA SER A 99 5.84 -11.44 3.42
C SER A 99 5.76 -11.01 1.96
N VAL A 100 4.94 -11.66 1.13
CA VAL A 100 4.68 -11.23 -0.25
C VAL A 100 3.97 -9.88 -0.24
N VAL A 101 2.89 -9.75 0.54
CA VAL A 101 2.13 -8.49 0.63
C VAL A 101 3.00 -7.35 1.20
N ALA A 102 3.76 -7.62 2.25
CA ALA A 102 4.65 -6.63 2.85
C ALA A 102 5.75 -6.16 1.88
N ARG A 103 6.29 -7.05 1.04
CA ARG A 103 7.27 -6.70 0.00
C ARG A 103 6.67 -5.81 -1.08
N GLN A 104 5.48 -6.15 -1.57
CA GLN A 104 4.79 -5.34 -2.59
C GLN A 104 4.52 -3.91 -2.10
N ILE A 105 4.03 -3.77 -0.86
CA ILE A 105 3.79 -2.46 -0.25
C ILE A 105 5.11 -1.70 -0.04
N LEU A 106 6.17 -2.40 0.37
CA LEU A 106 7.49 -1.80 0.55
C LEU A 106 8.04 -1.27 -0.78
N GLU A 107 7.96 -2.06 -1.85
CA GLU A 107 8.40 -1.68 -3.20
C GLU A 107 7.64 -0.45 -3.70
N ASP A 108 6.30 -0.41 -3.54
CA ASP A 108 5.48 0.75 -3.93
C ASP A 108 5.85 2.02 -3.15
N LEU A 109 6.13 1.90 -1.84
CA LEU A 109 6.61 3.02 -1.03
C LEU A 109 8.02 3.47 -1.44
N GLU A 110 8.92 2.53 -1.74
CA GLU A 110 10.29 2.84 -2.15
C GLU A 110 10.32 3.56 -3.49
N ASP A 111 9.49 3.12 -4.45
CA ASP A 111 9.30 3.81 -5.73
C ASP A 111 8.79 5.24 -5.53
N ALA A 112 7.71 5.42 -4.76
CA ALA A 112 7.14 6.75 -4.49
C ALA A 112 8.12 7.70 -3.77
N LEU A 113 9.01 7.17 -2.93
CA LEU A 113 10.04 7.93 -2.21
C LEU A 113 11.30 8.17 -3.04
N SER A 114 11.50 7.46 -4.15
CA SER A 114 12.62 7.70 -5.05
C SER A 114 12.36 8.91 -5.92
N ASP A 115 13.36 9.78 -6.11
CA ASP A 115 13.24 11.02 -6.90
C ASP A 115 13.37 10.76 -8.41
N LYS A 116 12.83 9.64 -8.91
CA LYS A 116 12.91 9.26 -10.33
C LYS A 116 11.67 9.61 -11.11
#